data_AF-R7ZPR0-F1
#
_entry.id   AF-R7ZPR0-F1
#
_cell.length_a   1.000
_cell.length_b   1.000
_cell.length_c   1.000
_cell.angle_alpha   90.00
_cell.angle_beta   90.00
_cell.angle_gamma   90.00
#
_symmetry.space_group_name_H-M   'P 1'
#
loop_
_entity.id
_entity.type
_entity.pdbx_description
1 polymer ?
#
loop_
_entity_poly.entity_id
_entity_poly.type
_entity_poly.pdbx_seq_one_letter_code
_entity_poly.pdbx_strand_id
1 'polypeptide(L)'
;MPIRINLLSLLFLVSSSVFAQKALEDKIHDENIQTVRLFPASMDISTQTNPPVISLNSSIPLLLTFDDIAYEADQYSAKLIHCNVDWTPSRLREADYLTQYNEFNVNDYEYGINTRIPYIHYTFAVPRVTKTGNYILKVYRGRNEANTVITKRFMVFQNQINLGASIVPPSNAAERQRSHQIDVIVNYSNRELLDPINNTRIVIRQNQRWDQAIYNLKPTFIREDLRQIEYRLFDGSNSFQAGNEFRFIDLRYVRTRGRNVASVRMEEDVVFAEAGVDEVRRNQAYLEYLDLNGQYVVMNVERQNHHLESEYILTTFNLQSPELPQAPYVLGALTEWGTSADAKMTYNKEKKLYQTTLFLKQGWYDYQYGLKTERGWDMEPFEGTHFQTENEYEVFFYYRDMGSRYDELIGYTVLNPNKRRL
;
A
#
# COMPACT_ATOMS: atom_id res chain seq x y z
N MET A 1 -41.90 68.48 7.30
CA MET A 1 -40.55 68.26 6.71
C MET A 1 -39.93 67.07 7.42
N PRO A 2 -39.37 66.09 6.69
CA PRO A 2 -39.29 64.71 7.16
C PRO A 2 -38.00 64.40 7.93
N ILE A 3 -38.13 63.53 8.94
CA ILE A 3 -37.04 62.90 9.68
C ILE A 3 -36.61 61.65 8.89
N ARG A 4 -35.33 61.58 8.50
CA ARG A 4 -34.74 60.41 7.84
C ARG A 4 -34.36 59.37 8.89
N ILE A 5 -34.92 58.16 8.77
CA ILE A 5 -34.47 56.96 9.49
C ILE A 5 -33.65 56.13 8.50
N ASN A 6 -32.33 56.02 8.74
CA ASN A 6 -31.47 55.09 8.01
C ASN A 6 -31.50 53.74 8.74
N LEU A 7 -32.09 52.73 8.10
CA LEU A 7 -32.09 51.35 8.56
C LEU A 7 -30.86 50.64 7.98
N LEU A 8 -29.82 50.45 8.79
CA LEU A 8 -28.63 49.69 8.43
C LEU A 8 -28.92 48.20 8.61
N SER A 9 -29.09 47.46 7.52
CA SER A 9 -29.28 46.00 7.55
C SER A 9 -27.91 45.31 7.61
N LEU A 10 -27.60 44.69 8.76
CA LEU A 10 -26.38 43.93 8.97
C LEU A 10 -26.56 42.51 8.41
N LEU A 11 -25.95 42.22 7.26
CA LEU A 11 -25.92 40.87 6.68
C LEU A 11 -24.89 40.02 7.45
N PHE A 12 -25.36 39.10 8.28
CA PHE A 12 -24.51 38.09 8.93
C PHE A 12 -24.15 37.01 7.90
N LEU A 13 -22.97 37.15 7.28
CA LEU A 13 -22.35 36.09 6.48
C LEU A 13 -21.85 34.99 7.44
N VAL A 14 -22.68 33.97 7.63
CA VAL A 14 -22.26 32.73 8.29
C VAL A 14 -21.34 32.00 7.31
N SER A 15 -20.03 32.12 7.53
CA SER A 15 -19.03 31.31 6.83
C SER A 15 -19.15 29.86 7.30
N SER A 16 -19.97 29.07 6.61
CA SER A 16 -19.96 27.62 6.74
C SER A 16 -18.62 27.10 6.22
N SER A 17 -17.72 26.77 7.14
CA SER A 17 -16.50 26.02 6.85
C SER A 17 -16.91 24.67 6.26
N VAL A 18 -16.76 24.51 4.95
CA VAL A 18 -16.88 23.21 4.30
C VAL A 18 -15.67 22.40 4.76
N PHE A 19 -15.85 21.57 5.77
CA PHE A 19 -14.89 20.51 6.08
C PHE A 19 -14.90 19.55 4.91
N ALA A 20 -13.93 19.69 4.00
CA ALA A 20 -13.59 18.63 3.08
C ALA A 20 -13.26 17.38 3.92
N GLN A 21 -13.98 16.28 3.71
CA GLN A 21 -13.68 15.04 4.39
C GLN A 21 -12.26 14.61 3.97
N LYS A 22 -11.39 14.38 4.97
CA LYS A 22 -10.02 13.97 4.72
C LYS A 22 -10.01 12.53 4.19
N ALA A 23 -9.26 12.29 3.11
CA ALA A 23 -8.99 10.94 2.62
C ALA A 23 -8.31 10.11 3.73
N LEU A 24 -8.79 8.89 3.94
CA LEU A 24 -8.24 7.98 4.95
C LEU A 24 -7.08 7.18 4.33
N GLU A 25 -5.98 7.04 5.06
CA GLU A 25 -4.75 6.44 4.58
C GLU A 25 -4.34 5.22 5.43
N ASP A 26 -3.44 4.42 4.86
CA ASP A 26 -2.73 3.41 5.65
C ASP A 26 -1.86 4.12 6.67
N LYS A 27 -1.98 3.75 7.94
CA LYS A 27 -1.17 4.33 9.00
C LYS A 27 -1.09 3.41 10.22
N ILE A 28 0.11 3.22 10.73
CA ILE A 28 0.35 2.73 12.07
C ILE A 28 0.50 3.96 12.98
N HIS A 29 -0.34 4.03 14.01
CA HIS A 29 -0.44 5.17 14.92
C HIS A 29 0.33 4.99 16.22
N ASP A 30 0.81 3.77 16.48
CA ASP A 30 1.47 3.39 17.71
C ASP A 30 2.77 2.64 17.38
N GLU A 31 3.88 3.07 17.98
CA GLU A 31 5.21 2.52 17.73
C GLU A 31 5.42 1.10 18.28
N ASN A 32 4.60 0.66 19.23
CA ASN A 32 4.64 -0.72 19.71
C ASN A 32 3.94 -1.69 18.75
N ILE A 33 3.11 -1.17 17.84
CA ILE A 33 2.43 -2.00 16.85
C ILE A 33 3.35 -2.20 15.64
N GLN A 34 3.77 -3.44 15.43
CA GLN A 34 4.76 -3.82 14.44
C GLN A 34 4.23 -4.88 13.50
N THR A 35 4.86 -5.00 12.32
CA THR A 35 4.56 -6.06 11.34
C THR A 35 3.06 -6.14 10.97
N VAL A 36 2.43 -4.97 10.76
CA VAL A 36 1.01 -4.88 10.39
C VAL A 36 0.81 -5.28 8.94
N ARG A 37 -0.06 -6.26 8.70
CA ARG A 37 -0.29 -6.84 7.38
C ARG A 37 -1.73 -7.22 7.16
N LEU A 38 -2.21 -7.05 5.94
CA LEU A 38 -3.56 -7.43 5.53
C LEU A 38 -3.49 -8.11 4.17
N PHE A 39 -3.91 -9.37 4.10
CA PHE A 39 -3.83 -10.18 2.89
C PHE A 39 -4.90 -11.28 2.88
N PRO A 40 -5.26 -11.88 1.74
CA PRO A 40 -6.19 -13.01 1.70
C PRO A 40 -5.68 -14.21 2.51
N ALA A 41 -6.52 -14.75 3.40
CA ALA A 41 -6.13 -15.86 4.27
C ALA A 41 -5.77 -17.12 3.45
N SER A 42 -4.62 -17.73 3.73
CA SER A 42 -4.18 -18.97 3.10
C SER A 42 -3.15 -19.69 3.95
N MET A 43 -2.98 -20.99 3.70
CA MET A 43 -1.84 -21.76 4.25
C MET A 43 -0.54 -21.50 3.49
N ASP A 44 -0.63 -20.96 2.27
CA ASP A 44 0.56 -20.60 1.49
C ASP A 44 1.16 -19.28 2.01
N ILE A 45 2.39 -19.36 2.48
CA ILE A 45 3.16 -18.23 3.02
C ILE A 45 3.32 -17.12 1.98
N SER A 46 3.31 -17.43 0.68
CA SER A 46 3.46 -16.43 -0.38
C SER A 46 2.30 -15.42 -0.42
N THR A 47 1.11 -15.80 0.06
CA THR A 47 -0.07 -14.92 0.07
C THR A 47 0.09 -13.68 0.93
N GLN A 48 1.06 -13.70 1.83
CA GLN A 48 1.52 -12.56 2.61
C GLN A 48 1.88 -11.34 1.72
N THR A 49 2.30 -11.53 0.48
CA THR A 49 2.63 -10.44 -0.47
C THR A 49 1.44 -10.03 -1.35
N ASN A 50 0.32 -10.75 -1.31
CA ASN A 50 -0.84 -10.43 -2.14
C ASN A 50 -1.53 -9.15 -1.65
N PRO A 51 -2.04 -8.32 -2.57
CA PRO A 51 -2.74 -7.11 -2.18
C PRO A 51 -4.03 -7.42 -1.40
N PRO A 52 -4.47 -6.54 -0.50
CA PRO A 52 -5.72 -6.68 0.24
C PRO A 52 -6.95 -6.38 -0.64
N VAL A 53 -7.12 -7.14 -1.72
CA VAL A 53 -8.20 -7.00 -2.70
C VAL A 53 -8.91 -8.34 -2.84
N ILE A 54 -10.20 -8.37 -2.52
CA ILE A 54 -11.00 -9.61 -2.53
C ILE A 54 -12.29 -9.45 -3.31
N SER A 55 -12.78 -10.55 -3.88
CA SER A 55 -14.11 -10.59 -4.48
C SER A 55 -15.17 -10.53 -3.38
N LEU A 56 -16.27 -9.82 -3.61
CA LEU A 56 -17.43 -9.74 -2.71
C LEU A 56 -17.96 -11.13 -2.33
N ASN A 57 -17.90 -12.07 -3.26
CA ASN A 57 -18.38 -13.44 -3.08
C ASN A 57 -17.26 -14.42 -2.66
N SER A 58 -16.09 -13.92 -2.29
CA SER A 58 -14.97 -14.76 -1.84
C SER A 58 -15.37 -15.57 -0.60
N SER A 59 -15.08 -16.87 -0.63
CA SER A 59 -15.19 -17.70 0.57
C SER A 59 -14.07 -17.41 1.58
N ILE A 60 -12.93 -16.95 1.07
CA ILE A 60 -11.70 -16.64 1.81
C ILE A 60 -11.78 -15.20 2.35
N PRO A 61 -11.64 -14.98 3.67
CA PRO A 61 -11.57 -13.65 4.24
C PRO A 61 -10.20 -13.01 4.04
N LEU A 62 -10.10 -11.69 4.19
CA LEU A 62 -8.82 -11.05 4.48
C LEU A 62 -8.42 -11.35 5.93
N LEU A 63 -7.14 -11.56 6.16
CA LEU A 63 -6.54 -11.74 7.48
C LEU A 63 -5.66 -10.53 7.79
N LEU A 64 -6.01 -9.80 8.84
CA LEU A 64 -5.12 -8.84 9.47
C LEU A 64 -4.21 -9.59 10.44
N THR A 65 -2.90 -9.36 10.37
CA THR A 65 -1.94 -9.82 11.38
C THR A 65 -1.09 -8.64 11.82
N PHE A 66 -0.77 -8.55 13.10
CA PHE A 66 0.17 -7.57 13.64
C PHE A 66 0.75 -8.08 14.95
N ASP A 67 1.88 -7.51 15.37
CA ASP A 67 2.42 -7.75 16.70
C ASP A 67 2.29 -6.50 17.55
N ASP A 68 2.08 -6.69 18.84
CA ASP A 68 2.22 -5.67 19.86
C ASP A 68 3.46 -5.96 20.69
N ILE A 69 4.44 -5.05 20.70
CA ILE A 69 5.66 -5.16 21.51
C ILE A 69 5.30 -4.85 22.96
N ALA A 70 4.78 -5.88 23.64
CA ALA A 70 4.28 -5.80 25.00
C ALA A 70 4.44 -7.13 25.75
N TYR A 71 4.35 -7.06 27.08
CA TYR A 71 4.38 -8.24 27.96
C TYR A 71 3.00 -8.81 28.26
N GLU A 72 1.94 -8.01 28.16
CA GLU A 72 0.57 -8.39 28.47
C GLU A 72 -0.37 -8.02 27.33
N ALA A 73 -1.36 -8.87 27.07
CA ALA A 73 -2.30 -8.66 25.99
C ALA A 73 -3.24 -7.49 26.28
N ASP A 74 -3.41 -6.62 25.28
CA ASP A 74 -4.37 -5.54 25.30
C ASP A 74 -5.66 -5.98 24.59
N GLN A 75 -6.76 -5.29 24.87
CA GLN A 75 -8.02 -5.52 24.19
C GLN A 75 -8.10 -4.61 22.98
N TYR A 76 -8.19 -5.18 21.78
CA TYR A 76 -8.37 -4.43 20.55
C TYR A 76 -9.78 -4.61 19.99
N SER A 77 -10.34 -3.53 19.45
CA SER A 77 -11.55 -3.55 18.64
C SER A 77 -11.24 -3.11 17.21
N ALA A 78 -11.99 -3.66 16.26
CA ALA A 78 -11.92 -3.35 14.85
C ALA A 78 -13.26 -2.80 14.34
N LYS A 79 -13.18 -1.91 13.36
CA LYS A 79 -14.33 -1.29 12.69
C LYS A 79 -14.03 -1.14 11.20
N LEU A 80 -15.05 -1.33 10.37
CA LEU A 80 -14.96 -1.09 8.93
C LEU A 80 -15.53 0.27 8.57
N ILE A 81 -14.89 1.00 7.67
CA ILE A 81 -15.40 2.25 7.13
C ILE A 81 -15.42 2.13 5.61
N HIS A 82 -16.59 2.15 5.01
CA HIS A 82 -16.72 2.18 3.56
C HIS A 82 -16.26 3.56 3.03
N CYS A 83 -15.44 3.56 2.00
CA CYS A 83 -14.90 4.74 1.34
C CYS A 83 -15.28 4.81 -0.15
N ASN A 84 -15.21 6.01 -0.69
CA ASN A 84 -15.28 6.31 -2.11
C ASN A 84 -13.94 6.00 -2.81
N VAL A 85 -13.89 6.18 -4.13
CA VAL A 85 -12.68 5.96 -4.94
C VAL A 85 -11.48 6.80 -4.46
N ASP A 86 -11.74 7.98 -3.90
CA ASP A 86 -10.76 8.93 -3.38
C ASP A 86 -10.40 8.69 -1.90
N TRP A 87 -10.83 7.57 -1.32
CA TRP A 87 -10.63 7.20 0.08
C TRP A 87 -11.32 8.10 1.12
N THR A 88 -12.25 8.98 0.70
CA THR A 88 -13.15 9.66 1.63
C THR A 88 -14.25 8.70 2.10
N PRO A 89 -14.71 8.77 3.36
CA PRO A 89 -15.86 7.98 3.82
C PRO A 89 -17.08 8.18 2.91
N SER A 90 -17.74 7.09 2.52
CA SER A 90 -18.94 7.17 1.69
C SER A 90 -20.16 7.63 2.51
N ARG A 91 -21.30 7.86 1.84
CA ARG A 91 -22.56 8.21 2.50
C ARG A 91 -23.38 6.98 2.92
N LEU A 92 -22.77 5.79 2.87
CA LEU A 92 -23.39 4.58 3.38
C LEU A 92 -23.40 4.58 4.91
N ARG A 93 -24.50 4.11 5.47
CA ARG A 93 -24.59 3.74 6.88
C ARG A 93 -24.02 2.34 7.03
N GLU A 94 -23.56 2.00 8.23
CA GLU A 94 -22.93 0.72 8.51
C GLU A 94 -23.84 -0.47 8.14
N ALA A 95 -25.14 -0.37 8.45
CA ALA A 95 -26.14 -1.37 8.08
C ALA A 95 -26.37 -1.53 6.56
N ASP A 96 -25.86 -0.60 5.72
CA ASP A 96 -25.96 -0.74 4.26
C ASP A 96 -24.92 -1.73 3.70
N TYR A 97 -23.80 -1.93 4.40
CA TYR A 97 -22.68 -2.77 3.95
C TYR A 97 -22.29 -3.89 4.94
N LEU A 98 -22.88 -3.93 6.13
CA LEU A 98 -22.69 -4.98 7.13
C LEU A 98 -24.04 -5.54 7.60
N THR A 99 -24.07 -6.85 7.80
CA THR A 99 -25.22 -7.55 8.40
C THR A 99 -25.18 -7.60 9.92
N GLN A 100 -24.02 -7.26 10.51
CA GLN A 100 -23.74 -7.28 11.93
C GLN A 100 -23.31 -5.90 12.42
N TYR A 101 -23.34 -5.69 13.73
CA TYR A 101 -22.90 -4.43 14.34
C TYR A 101 -21.40 -4.19 14.06
N ASN A 102 -21.04 -2.97 13.70
CA ASN A 102 -19.72 -2.61 13.18
C ASN A 102 -18.70 -2.30 14.30
N GLU A 103 -18.58 -3.22 15.23
CA GLU A 103 -17.61 -3.21 16.32
C GLU A 103 -17.23 -4.66 16.62
N PHE A 104 -16.01 -5.03 16.25
CA PHE A 104 -15.52 -6.41 16.29
C PHE A 104 -14.39 -6.52 17.31
N ASN A 105 -14.47 -7.47 18.23
CA ASN A 105 -13.35 -7.73 19.13
C ASN A 105 -12.24 -8.49 18.38
N VAL A 106 -10.99 -8.09 18.58
CA VAL A 106 -9.80 -8.81 18.13
C VAL A 106 -9.35 -9.70 19.29
N ASN A 107 -9.83 -10.94 19.31
CA ASN A 107 -9.62 -11.86 20.43
C ASN A 107 -8.51 -12.89 20.21
N ASP A 108 -8.13 -13.14 18.96
CA ASP A 108 -7.19 -14.19 18.62
C ASP A 108 -5.77 -13.63 18.74
N TYR A 109 -5.08 -14.01 19.82
CA TYR A 109 -3.70 -13.61 20.06
C TYR A 109 -2.87 -14.73 20.71
N GLU A 110 -1.57 -14.70 20.45
CA GLU A 110 -0.60 -15.65 20.99
C GLU A 110 0.69 -14.92 21.37
N TYR A 111 1.34 -15.34 22.47
CA TYR A 111 2.60 -14.75 22.90
C TYR A 111 3.77 -15.26 22.05
N GLY A 112 4.73 -14.38 21.78
CA GLY A 112 6.03 -14.76 21.21
C GLY A 112 6.74 -15.80 22.09
N ILE A 113 7.42 -16.75 21.45
CA ILE A 113 8.01 -17.93 22.07
C ILE A 113 9.53 -17.86 21.93
N ASN A 114 10.22 -17.80 23.07
CA ASN A 114 11.69 -17.80 23.15
C ASN A 114 12.36 -16.71 22.28
N THR A 115 11.75 -15.54 22.21
CA THR A 115 12.30 -14.36 21.53
C THR A 115 12.92 -13.43 22.57
N ARG A 116 13.94 -12.66 22.16
CA ARG A 116 14.62 -11.70 23.04
C ARG A 116 13.75 -10.51 23.37
N ILE A 117 13.05 -10.02 22.35
CA ILE A 117 12.04 -8.98 22.49
C ILE A 117 10.69 -9.69 22.57
N PRO A 118 10.00 -9.61 23.73
CA PRO A 118 8.66 -10.14 23.86
C PRO A 118 7.68 -9.37 22.99
N TYR A 119 6.75 -10.09 22.38
CA TYR A 119 5.63 -9.49 21.67
C TYR A 119 4.42 -10.42 21.75
N ILE A 120 3.27 -9.88 21.37
CA ILE A 120 2.00 -10.59 21.30
C ILE A 120 1.51 -10.50 19.87
N HIS A 121 1.37 -11.65 19.22
CA HIS A 121 0.90 -11.75 17.84
C HIS A 121 -0.61 -11.79 17.82
N TYR A 122 -1.25 -10.82 17.15
CA TYR A 122 -2.69 -10.77 16.95
C TYR A 122 -3.06 -11.18 15.53
N THR A 123 -4.18 -11.88 15.42
CA THR A 123 -4.81 -12.20 14.14
C THR A 123 -6.27 -11.77 14.15
N PHE A 124 -6.76 -11.31 13.01
CA PHE A 124 -8.15 -10.90 12.86
C PHE A 124 -8.65 -11.19 11.45
N ALA A 125 -9.62 -12.10 11.34
CA ALA A 125 -10.32 -12.35 10.10
C ALA A 125 -11.34 -11.22 9.84
N VAL A 126 -11.13 -10.47 8.76
CA VAL A 126 -12.01 -9.36 8.39
C VAL A 126 -13.42 -9.89 8.07
N PRO A 127 -14.47 -9.33 8.68
CA PRO A 127 -15.83 -9.80 8.46
C PRO A 127 -16.30 -9.49 7.04
N ARG A 128 -17.23 -10.32 6.53
CA ARG A 128 -17.79 -10.14 5.19
C ARG A 128 -18.64 -8.87 5.12
N VAL A 129 -18.54 -8.18 3.99
CA VAL A 129 -19.35 -7.01 3.64
C VAL A 129 -20.32 -7.36 2.52
N THR A 130 -21.36 -6.54 2.34
CA THR A 130 -22.40 -6.75 1.31
C THR A 130 -22.31 -5.76 0.14
N LYS A 131 -21.33 -4.86 0.15
CA LYS A 131 -21.12 -3.84 -0.89
C LYS A 131 -19.68 -3.88 -1.42
N THR A 132 -19.53 -3.67 -2.72
CA THR A 132 -18.21 -3.45 -3.33
C THR A 132 -17.73 -2.02 -3.06
N GLY A 133 -16.44 -1.78 -3.18
CA GLY A 133 -15.83 -0.47 -2.99
C GLY A 133 -14.57 -0.55 -2.15
N ASN A 134 -14.15 0.62 -1.67
CA ASN A 134 -12.99 0.78 -0.80
C ASN A 134 -13.41 0.68 0.66
N TYR A 135 -12.54 0.14 1.49
CA TYR A 135 -12.77 0.02 2.92
C TYR A 135 -11.51 0.33 3.72
N ILE A 136 -11.70 0.97 4.87
CA ILE A 136 -10.67 1.06 5.91
C ILE A 136 -11.03 0.07 7.01
N LEU A 137 -10.08 -0.81 7.33
CA LEU A 137 -10.03 -1.53 8.59
C LEU A 137 -9.34 -0.64 9.62
N LYS A 138 -10.11 -0.19 10.61
CA LYS A 138 -9.64 0.65 11.71
C LYS A 138 -9.56 -0.20 12.98
N VAL A 139 -8.39 -0.28 13.60
CA VAL A 139 -8.17 -0.99 14.87
C VAL A 139 -7.82 0.02 15.96
N TYR A 140 -8.41 -0.14 17.13
CA TYR A 140 -8.25 0.76 18.27
C TYR A 140 -8.31 0.01 19.60
N ARG A 141 -7.67 0.55 20.64
CA ARG A 141 -7.63 -0.06 21.98
C ARG A 141 -8.97 0.06 22.71
N GLY A 142 -9.34 -1.00 23.42
CA GLY A 142 -10.59 -1.16 24.14
C GLY A 142 -11.79 -0.96 23.21
N ARG A 143 -12.66 -0.01 23.57
CA ARG A 143 -13.83 0.41 22.78
C ARG A 143 -13.82 1.89 22.41
N ASN A 144 -12.67 2.55 22.55
CA ASN A 144 -12.55 3.99 22.27
C ASN A 144 -11.85 4.22 20.93
N GLU A 145 -12.63 4.61 19.92
CA GLU A 145 -12.14 4.94 18.58
C GLU A 145 -11.08 6.05 18.54
N ALA A 146 -10.95 6.88 19.58
CA ALA A 146 -9.90 7.89 19.68
C ALA A 146 -8.50 7.27 19.86
N ASN A 147 -8.42 6.04 20.38
CA ASN A 147 -7.19 5.29 20.59
C ASN A 147 -6.88 4.38 19.39
N THR A 148 -6.99 4.93 18.18
CA THR A 148 -6.68 4.20 16.95
C THR A 148 -5.20 3.86 16.90
N VAL A 149 -4.90 2.58 16.65
CA VAL A 149 -3.54 2.06 16.50
C VAL A 149 -3.21 1.71 15.05
N ILE A 150 -4.21 1.32 14.25
CA ILE A 150 -4.03 0.91 12.85
C ILE A 150 -5.17 1.46 12.00
N THR A 151 -4.84 2.01 10.84
CA THR A 151 -5.74 2.13 9.69
C THR A 151 -5.14 1.40 8.50
N LYS A 152 -5.87 0.46 7.90
CA LYS A 152 -5.44 -0.26 6.69
C LYS A 152 -6.53 -0.29 5.64
N ARG A 153 -6.15 0.03 4.41
CA ARG A 153 -6.96 0.01 3.20
C ARG A 153 -7.11 -1.42 2.70
N PHE A 154 -8.33 -1.75 2.29
CA PHE A 154 -8.61 -2.93 1.47
C PHE A 154 -9.75 -2.64 0.50
N MET A 155 -9.87 -3.46 -0.53
CA MET A 155 -10.86 -3.25 -1.58
C MET A 155 -11.67 -4.53 -1.79
N VAL A 156 -12.97 -4.35 -2.00
CA VAL A 156 -13.90 -5.45 -2.28
C VAL A 156 -14.50 -5.21 -3.65
N PHE A 157 -14.25 -6.12 -4.60
CA PHE A 157 -14.69 -5.96 -5.98
C PHE A 157 -15.73 -7.00 -6.37
N GLN A 158 -16.46 -6.73 -7.45
CA GLN A 158 -17.21 -7.75 -8.16
C GLN A 158 -17.08 -7.47 -9.66
N ASN A 159 -16.49 -8.40 -10.41
CA ASN A 159 -16.33 -8.25 -11.85
C ASN A 159 -17.67 -8.38 -12.57
N GLN A 160 -18.32 -7.24 -12.80
CA GLN A 160 -19.58 -7.12 -13.53
C GLN A 160 -19.37 -6.63 -14.97
N ILE A 161 -18.15 -6.17 -15.25
CA ILE A 161 -17.65 -5.81 -16.58
C ILE A 161 -16.41 -6.65 -16.91
N ASN A 162 -16.01 -6.69 -18.18
CA ASN A 162 -14.74 -7.28 -18.59
C ASN A 162 -13.69 -6.15 -18.72
N LEU A 163 -12.60 -6.28 -17.96
CA LEU A 163 -11.52 -5.30 -17.89
C LEU A 163 -10.24 -5.90 -18.48
N GLY A 164 -9.88 -5.44 -19.68
CA GLY A 164 -8.62 -5.79 -20.32
C GLY A 164 -7.57 -4.71 -20.07
N ALA A 165 -6.36 -5.10 -19.69
CA ALA A 165 -5.22 -4.20 -19.53
C ALA A 165 -4.00 -4.79 -20.22
N SER A 166 -3.18 -3.95 -20.83
CA SER A 166 -1.97 -4.38 -21.54
C SER A 166 -0.87 -3.33 -21.45
N ILE A 167 0.38 -3.80 -21.41
CA ILE A 167 1.53 -2.92 -21.55
C ILE A 167 1.85 -2.71 -23.00
N VAL A 168 2.01 -1.44 -23.34
CA VAL A 168 2.43 -0.98 -24.66
C VAL A 168 3.72 -0.16 -24.53
N PRO A 169 4.58 -0.15 -25.55
CA PRO A 169 5.69 0.79 -25.58
C PRO A 169 5.17 2.23 -25.47
N PRO A 170 5.72 3.07 -24.58
CA PRO A 170 5.35 4.46 -24.47
C PRO A 170 5.35 5.20 -25.81
N SER A 171 4.35 6.07 -25.99
CA SER A 171 4.25 6.92 -27.19
C SER A 171 5.47 7.82 -27.38
N ASN A 172 6.01 8.35 -26.26
CA ASN A 172 7.27 9.10 -26.25
C ASN A 172 8.47 8.16 -26.44
N ALA A 173 9.23 8.36 -27.52
CA ALA A 173 10.40 7.55 -27.84
C ALA A 173 11.49 7.54 -26.75
N ALA A 174 11.65 8.65 -26.02
CA ALA A 174 12.64 8.75 -24.94
C ALA A 174 12.30 7.86 -23.73
N GLU A 175 11.02 7.52 -23.55
CA GLU A 175 10.52 6.74 -22.41
C GLU A 175 10.44 5.23 -22.70
N ARG A 176 10.62 4.81 -23.96
CA ARG A 176 10.38 3.41 -24.37
C ARG A 176 11.25 2.38 -23.66
N GLN A 177 12.45 2.77 -23.24
CA GLN A 177 13.38 1.89 -22.52
C GLN A 177 13.27 2.02 -21.00
N ARG A 178 12.42 2.92 -20.52
CA ARG A 178 12.42 3.44 -19.15
C ARG A 178 11.07 3.32 -18.46
N SER A 179 9.99 3.15 -19.20
CA SER A 179 8.63 3.31 -18.68
C SER A 179 7.67 2.27 -19.23
N HIS A 180 6.67 1.90 -18.44
CA HIS A 180 5.55 1.07 -18.84
C HIS A 180 4.31 1.91 -19.05
N GLN A 181 3.78 1.92 -20.27
CA GLN A 181 2.49 2.53 -20.56
C GLN A 181 1.39 1.47 -20.48
N ILE A 182 0.33 1.75 -19.70
CA ILE A 182 -0.77 0.81 -19.45
C ILE A 182 -2.01 1.23 -20.22
N ASP A 183 -2.31 0.53 -21.30
CA ASP A 183 -3.57 0.72 -22.04
C ASP A 183 -4.67 -0.15 -21.44
N VAL A 184 -5.88 0.42 -21.31
CA VAL A 184 -7.02 -0.26 -20.70
C VAL A 184 -8.23 -0.24 -21.63
N ILE A 185 -8.91 -1.37 -21.71
CA ILE A 185 -10.17 -1.54 -22.43
C ILE A 185 -11.22 -2.05 -21.44
N VAL A 186 -12.33 -1.34 -21.35
CA VAL A 186 -13.47 -1.71 -20.52
C VAL A 186 -14.60 -2.13 -21.44
N ASN A 187 -15.03 -3.38 -21.37
CA ASN A 187 -16.25 -3.87 -22.02
C ASN A 187 -17.35 -4.01 -20.96
N TYR A 188 -18.39 -3.20 -21.10
CA TYR A 188 -19.50 -3.14 -20.16
C TYR A 188 -20.79 -3.73 -20.75
N SER A 189 -20.71 -4.63 -21.73
CA SER A 189 -21.90 -5.28 -22.32
C SER A 189 -22.80 -5.97 -21.28
N ASN A 190 -22.21 -6.47 -20.20
CA ASN A 190 -22.89 -7.21 -19.13
C ASN A 190 -23.48 -6.31 -18.02
N ARG A 191 -23.19 -5.00 -18.03
CA ARG A 191 -23.70 -4.05 -17.02
C ARG A 191 -24.00 -2.71 -17.69
N GLU A 192 -25.26 -2.28 -17.61
CA GLU A 192 -25.62 -0.95 -18.08
C GLU A 192 -24.91 0.12 -17.24
N LEU A 193 -24.24 1.05 -17.92
CA LEU A 193 -23.58 2.20 -17.30
C LEU A 193 -24.24 3.46 -17.85
N LEU A 194 -25.00 4.16 -17.02
CA LEU A 194 -25.54 5.47 -17.37
C LEU A 194 -24.43 6.52 -17.34
N ASP A 195 -24.28 7.25 -18.45
CA ASP A 195 -23.25 8.29 -18.64
C ASP A 195 -21.84 7.82 -18.22
N PRO A 196 -21.26 6.84 -18.94
CA PRO A 196 -19.98 6.24 -18.56
C PRO A 196 -18.83 7.27 -18.49
N ILE A 197 -18.92 8.37 -19.24
CA ILE A 197 -17.92 9.46 -19.23
C ILE A 197 -17.81 10.10 -17.85
N ASN A 198 -18.96 10.42 -17.25
CA ASN A 198 -18.98 11.20 -16.01
C ASN A 198 -19.05 10.32 -14.76
N ASN A 199 -19.61 9.12 -14.89
CA ASN A 199 -19.93 8.25 -13.76
C ASN A 199 -18.94 7.10 -13.52
N THR A 200 -17.91 6.97 -14.36
CA THR A 200 -16.86 5.97 -14.15
C THR A 200 -15.54 6.60 -13.74
N ARG A 201 -14.73 5.86 -12.97
CA ARG A 201 -13.37 6.26 -12.59
C ARG A 201 -12.46 5.05 -12.71
N ILE A 202 -11.27 5.26 -13.26
CA ILE A 202 -10.21 4.26 -13.32
C ILE A 202 -9.07 4.66 -12.40
N VAL A 203 -8.50 3.68 -11.71
CA VAL A 203 -7.28 3.82 -10.91
C VAL A 203 -6.31 2.74 -11.36
N ILE A 204 -5.06 3.10 -11.62
CA ILE A 204 -3.99 2.14 -11.93
C ILE A 204 -2.91 2.27 -10.87
N ARG A 205 -2.51 1.16 -10.26
CA ARG A 205 -1.57 1.12 -9.13
C ARG A 205 -0.40 0.19 -9.45
N GLN A 206 0.83 0.68 -9.33
CA GLN A 206 2.06 -0.12 -9.50
C GLN A 206 2.54 -0.65 -8.14
N ASN A 207 2.86 -1.94 -8.05
CA ASN A 207 3.44 -2.61 -6.88
C ASN A 207 2.74 -2.29 -5.55
N GLN A 208 1.41 -2.17 -5.60
CA GLN A 208 0.56 -1.85 -4.45
C GLN A 208 0.80 -0.45 -3.84
N ARG A 209 1.47 0.46 -4.57
CA ARG A 209 1.85 1.81 -4.12
C ARG A 209 0.82 2.88 -4.42
N TRP A 210 0.30 3.51 -3.38
CA TRP A 210 -0.65 4.61 -3.52
C TRP A 210 0.00 5.94 -3.91
N ASP A 211 1.29 6.15 -3.61
CA ASP A 211 1.99 7.40 -3.89
C ASP A 211 2.21 7.64 -5.40
N GLN A 212 2.29 6.58 -6.19
CA GLN A 212 2.46 6.64 -7.64
C GLN A 212 1.20 6.22 -8.42
N ALA A 213 0.09 5.96 -7.75
CA ALA A 213 -1.13 5.54 -8.41
C ALA A 213 -1.65 6.63 -9.36
N ILE A 214 -2.09 6.22 -10.55
CA ILE A 214 -2.66 7.09 -11.57
C ILE A 214 -4.17 7.12 -11.39
N TYR A 215 -4.72 8.33 -11.31
CA TYR A 215 -6.14 8.61 -11.12
C TYR A 215 -6.66 9.50 -12.25
N ASN A 216 -7.99 9.63 -12.34
CA ASN A 216 -8.68 10.64 -13.15
C ASN A 216 -8.34 10.63 -14.65
N LEU A 217 -7.94 9.47 -15.19
CA LEU A 217 -7.76 9.32 -16.62
C LEU A 217 -9.08 9.56 -17.35
N LYS A 218 -9.00 10.26 -18.47
CA LYS A 218 -10.12 10.44 -19.38
C LYS A 218 -10.07 9.37 -20.46
N PRO A 219 -11.22 8.80 -20.86
CA PRO A 219 -11.25 7.83 -21.94
C PRO A 219 -10.85 8.51 -23.24
N THR A 220 -10.05 7.83 -24.06
CA THR A 220 -9.66 8.27 -25.40
C THR A 220 -10.83 8.10 -26.37
N PHE A 221 -11.59 7.02 -26.23
CA PHE A 221 -12.71 6.70 -27.11
C PHE A 221 -13.79 5.93 -26.36
N ILE A 222 -15.05 6.11 -26.78
CA ILE A 222 -16.19 5.33 -26.32
C ILE A 222 -16.98 4.84 -27.52
N ARG A 223 -17.13 3.52 -27.63
CA ARG A 223 -17.94 2.83 -28.63
C ARG A 223 -19.24 2.42 -27.97
N GLU A 224 -20.25 3.29 -28.01
CA GLU A 224 -21.58 3.04 -27.44
C GLU A 224 -22.27 1.82 -28.09
N ASP A 225 -22.06 1.63 -29.40
CA ASP A 225 -22.57 0.48 -30.16
C ASP A 225 -22.00 -0.86 -29.67
N LEU A 226 -20.74 -0.86 -29.22
CA LEU A 226 -20.04 -2.04 -28.68
C LEU A 226 -20.00 -2.07 -27.16
N ARG A 227 -20.60 -1.08 -26.48
CA ARG A 227 -20.51 -0.88 -25.02
C ARG A 227 -19.07 -1.00 -24.50
N GLN A 228 -18.18 -0.20 -25.09
CA GLN A 228 -16.74 -0.25 -24.82
C GLN A 228 -16.16 1.14 -24.54
N ILE A 229 -15.26 1.22 -23.55
CA ILE A 229 -14.47 2.41 -23.22
C ILE A 229 -12.98 2.07 -23.42
N GLU A 230 -12.25 2.93 -24.12
CA GLU A 230 -10.82 2.74 -24.39
C GLU A 230 -10.01 3.86 -23.70
N TYR A 231 -8.99 3.47 -22.93
CA TYR A 231 -7.96 4.33 -22.35
C TYR A 231 -6.63 4.00 -23.02
N ARG A 232 -6.39 4.64 -24.17
CA ARG A 232 -5.15 4.55 -24.95
C ARG A 232 -4.60 5.96 -25.12
N LEU A 233 -3.79 6.40 -24.16
CA LEU A 233 -3.37 7.80 -24.07
C LEU A 233 -2.04 8.01 -24.79
N PHE A 234 -1.92 9.14 -25.49
CA PHE A 234 -0.72 9.50 -26.26
C PHE A 234 0.16 10.51 -25.53
N ASP A 235 -0.36 11.14 -24.48
CA ASP A 235 0.33 12.15 -23.67
C ASP A 235 1.23 11.54 -22.57
N GLY A 236 1.20 10.21 -22.41
CA GLY A 236 1.96 9.48 -21.40
C GLY A 236 1.35 9.55 -19.99
N SER A 237 0.13 10.07 -19.83
CA SER A 237 -0.52 10.18 -18.52
C SER A 237 -0.91 8.83 -17.89
N ASN A 238 -0.89 7.74 -18.66
CA ASN A 238 -1.00 6.34 -18.20
C ASN A 238 0.35 5.60 -18.20
N SER A 239 1.47 6.34 -18.15
CA SER A 239 2.82 5.77 -18.12
C SER A 239 3.41 5.83 -16.71
N PHE A 240 4.00 4.72 -16.29
CA PHE A 240 4.76 4.58 -15.06
C PHE A 240 6.25 4.46 -15.39
N GLN A 241 7.11 5.01 -14.53
CA GLN A 241 8.52 4.64 -14.57
C GLN A 241 8.62 3.14 -14.22
N ALA A 242 9.33 2.38 -15.04
CA ALA A 242 9.46 0.94 -14.85
C ALA A 242 10.31 0.59 -13.62
N GLY A 243 11.22 1.49 -13.22
CA GLY A 243 12.07 1.32 -12.05
C GLY A 243 13.13 0.25 -12.27
N ASN A 244 13.57 -0.37 -11.19
CA ASN A 244 14.51 -1.48 -11.22
C ASN A 244 13.98 -2.61 -10.32
N GLU A 245 14.56 -3.80 -10.39
CA GLU A 245 14.26 -4.83 -9.39
C GLU A 245 14.59 -4.29 -7.99
N PHE A 246 13.72 -4.55 -7.04
CA PHE A 246 13.92 -4.21 -5.64
C PHE A 246 15.19 -4.87 -5.12
N ARG A 247 15.93 -4.18 -4.26
CA ARG A 247 16.97 -4.82 -3.46
C ARG A 247 16.27 -5.71 -2.46
N PHE A 248 16.98 -6.67 -1.89
CA PHE A 248 16.43 -7.47 -0.81
C PHE A 248 17.44 -7.71 0.29
N ILE A 249 16.95 -8.03 1.49
CA ILE A 249 17.75 -8.50 2.61
C ILE A 249 17.10 -9.75 3.20
N ASP A 250 17.91 -10.80 3.40
CA ASP A 250 17.46 -12.07 3.96
C ASP A 250 17.76 -12.10 5.46
N LEU A 251 16.78 -11.70 6.26
CA LEU A 251 16.80 -11.69 7.72
C LEU A 251 16.15 -12.94 8.31
N ARG A 252 15.96 -14.01 7.52
CA ARG A 252 15.34 -15.25 8.01
C ARG A 252 16.25 -16.00 8.98
N TYR A 253 17.54 -15.68 9.01
CA TYR A 253 18.56 -16.26 9.88
C TYR A 253 19.05 -15.24 10.91
N VAL A 254 19.20 -15.65 12.16
CA VAL A 254 19.81 -14.81 13.22
C VAL A 254 21.07 -15.43 13.84
N ARG A 255 21.34 -16.71 13.61
CA ARG A 255 22.59 -17.37 14.05
C ARG A 255 23.68 -17.40 12.97
N THR A 256 23.30 -17.10 11.74
CA THR A 256 24.19 -16.94 10.59
C THR A 256 23.75 -15.74 9.76
N ARG A 257 24.56 -15.37 8.77
CA ARG A 257 24.25 -14.29 7.85
C ARG A 257 23.41 -14.84 6.69
N GLY A 258 22.25 -14.25 6.46
CA GLY A 258 21.55 -14.39 5.20
C GLY A 258 22.21 -13.58 4.08
N ARG A 259 21.60 -13.63 2.89
CA ARG A 259 22.07 -12.84 1.74
C ARG A 259 21.87 -11.34 1.99
N ASN A 260 22.87 -10.56 1.54
CA ASN A 260 22.96 -9.11 1.70
C ASN A 260 23.05 -8.63 3.18
N VAL A 261 23.38 -9.54 4.10
CA VAL A 261 23.68 -9.24 5.51
C VAL A 261 25.19 -9.30 5.73
N ALA A 262 25.79 -8.18 6.11
CA ALA A 262 27.23 -8.07 6.38
C ALA A 262 27.61 -8.73 7.71
N SER A 263 26.81 -8.52 8.75
CA SER A 263 27.00 -9.13 10.07
C SER A 263 25.68 -9.27 10.84
N VAL A 264 25.63 -10.26 11.74
CA VAL A 264 24.56 -10.42 12.72
C VAL A 264 25.20 -10.58 14.09
N ARG A 265 24.70 -9.86 15.09
CA ARG A 265 25.14 -9.95 16.48
C ARG A 265 23.93 -10.16 17.38
N MET A 266 23.96 -11.27 18.08
CA MET A 266 22.87 -11.71 18.94
C MET A 266 23.27 -11.42 20.39
N GLU A 267 22.56 -10.51 21.05
CA GLU A 267 22.84 -10.11 22.45
C GLU A 267 21.90 -10.83 23.42
N GLU A 268 21.78 -10.36 24.66
CA GLU A 268 20.85 -10.97 25.62
C GLU A 268 19.39 -10.51 25.36
N ASP A 269 19.22 -9.25 25.01
CA ASP A 269 17.95 -8.53 24.93
C ASP A 269 17.53 -8.14 23.50
N VAL A 270 18.46 -8.18 22.53
CA VAL A 270 18.18 -7.79 21.16
C VAL A 270 19.09 -8.49 20.13
N VAL A 271 18.62 -8.56 18.89
CA VAL A 271 19.43 -8.97 17.74
C VAL A 271 19.75 -7.74 16.89
N PHE A 272 21.01 -7.58 16.51
CA PHE A 272 21.46 -6.57 15.57
C PHE A 272 21.85 -7.22 14.25
N ALA A 273 21.48 -6.59 13.14
CA ALA A 273 21.98 -6.92 11.82
C ALA A 273 22.53 -5.68 11.12
N GLU A 274 23.60 -5.86 10.35
CA GLU A 274 24.15 -4.83 9.47
C GLU A 274 23.95 -5.29 8.04
N ALA A 275 23.21 -4.53 7.23
CA ALA A 275 23.10 -4.77 5.80
C ALA A 275 24.45 -4.53 5.09
N GLY A 276 24.64 -5.18 3.95
CA GLY A 276 25.72 -4.82 3.03
C GLY A 276 25.66 -3.33 2.63
N VAL A 277 26.79 -2.80 2.15
CA VAL A 277 26.83 -1.44 1.61
C VAL A 277 26.29 -1.45 0.20
N ASP A 278 25.18 -0.75 -0.02
CA ASP A 278 24.58 -0.57 -1.32
C ASP A 278 25.24 0.58 -2.09
N GLU A 279 25.50 0.35 -3.37
CA GLU A 279 25.91 1.40 -4.32
C GLU A 279 24.73 1.89 -5.16
N VAL A 280 24.86 3.10 -5.71
CA VAL A 280 23.94 3.67 -6.71
C VAL A 280 23.99 2.85 -8.00
N ARG A 281 22.82 2.41 -8.47
CA ARG A 281 22.66 1.55 -9.66
C ARG A 281 22.09 2.27 -10.89
N ARG A 282 21.75 3.56 -10.81
CA ARG A 282 21.15 4.34 -11.92
C ARG A 282 21.84 4.21 -13.27
N ASN A 283 23.17 4.14 -13.28
CA ASN A 283 23.99 4.07 -14.50
C ASN A 283 24.52 2.66 -14.80
N GLN A 284 24.07 1.65 -14.06
CA GLN A 284 24.48 0.27 -14.26
C GLN A 284 23.59 -0.40 -15.32
N ALA A 285 24.09 -1.49 -15.92
CA ALA A 285 23.26 -2.33 -16.77
C ALA A 285 22.18 -3.03 -15.94
N TYR A 286 21.01 -3.26 -16.54
CA TYR A 286 19.92 -3.98 -15.88
C TYR A 286 20.38 -5.39 -15.51
N LEU A 287 20.21 -5.75 -14.24
CA LEU A 287 20.47 -7.08 -13.71
C LEU A 287 19.15 -7.69 -13.27
N GLU A 288 18.82 -8.82 -13.88
CA GLU A 288 17.60 -9.57 -13.61
C GLU A 288 17.77 -10.48 -12.38
N TYR A 289 16.84 -10.40 -11.43
CA TYR A 289 16.68 -11.37 -10.35
C TYR A 289 15.26 -11.31 -9.77
N LEU A 290 14.85 -12.38 -9.09
CA LEU A 290 13.54 -12.45 -8.45
C LEU A 290 13.54 -11.61 -7.17
N ASP A 291 12.60 -10.69 -7.08
CA ASP A 291 12.26 -9.96 -5.87
C ASP A 291 10.81 -10.30 -5.44
N LEU A 292 10.16 -9.49 -4.63
CA LEU A 292 8.78 -9.52 -4.16
C LEU A 292 8.03 -8.19 -4.46
N ASN A 293 8.45 -7.42 -5.46
CA ASN A 293 7.84 -6.12 -5.83
C ASN A 293 7.75 -5.14 -4.64
N GLY A 294 8.75 -5.13 -3.75
CA GLY A 294 8.78 -4.23 -2.59
C GLY A 294 8.01 -4.72 -1.37
N GLN A 295 7.44 -5.93 -1.45
CA GLN A 295 6.80 -6.58 -0.32
C GLN A 295 7.82 -7.33 0.55
N TYR A 296 7.36 -7.84 1.69
CA TYR A 296 8.17 -8.71 2.54
C TYR A 296 7.39 -9.95 2.97
N VAL A 297 8.10 -10.97 3.44
CA VAL A 297 7.51 -12.19 4.01
C VAL A 297 8.14 -12.44 5.37
N VAL A 298 7.30 -12.58 6.40
CA VAL A 298 7.75 -12.98 7.73
C VAL A 298 8.00 -14.46 7.68
N MET A 299 9.25 -14.84 7.87
CA MET A 299 9.69 -16.21 7.72
C MET A 299 10.89 -16.46 8.62
N ASN A 300 10.83 -17.56 9.35
CA ASN A 300 11.94 -18.07 10.13
C ASN A 300 12.36 -19.42 9.55
N VAL A 301 13.62 -19.56 9.15
CA VAL A 301 14.13 -20.82 8.58
C VAL A 301 14.82 -21.68 9.64
N GLU A 302 15.08 -21.12 10.82
CA GLU A 302 15.73 -21.79 11.95
C GLU A 302 14.72 -22.38 12.95
N ARG A 303 13.45 -21.95 12.85
CA ARG A 303 12.33 -22.33 13.71
C ARG A 303 11.08 -22.65 12.88
N GLN A 304 10.15 -23.40 13.45
CA GLN A 304 8.97 -23.87 12.71
C GLN A 304 7.87 -22.82 12.67
N ASN A 305 7.60 -22.12 13.79
CA ASN A 305 6.53 -21.13 13.84
C ASN A 305 7.09 -19.74 13.49
N HIS A 306 6.93 -19.33 12.23
CA HIS A 306 7.39 -18.03 11.74
C HIS A 306 6.71 -16.83 12.42
N HIS A 307 5.52 -16.99 12.98
CA HIS A 307 4.78 -15.90 13.61
C HIS A 307 5.16 -15.72 15.08
N LEU A 308 5.46 -16.79 15.81
CA LEU A 308 5.69 -16.75 17.25
C LEU A 308 7.16 -16.91 17.65
N GLU A 309 7.97 -17.60 16.85
CA GLU A 309 9.38 -17.89 17.18
C GLU A 309 10.36 -17.01 16.40
N SER A 310 9.87 -16.01 15.65
CA SER A 310 10.70 -15.03 14.94
C SER A 310 11.17 -13.93 15.87
N GLU A 311 12.47 -13.67 15.85
CA GLU A 311 13.08 -12.54 16.55
C GLU A 311 12.74 -11.21 15.85
N TYR A 312 12.73 -10.14 16.65
CA TYR A 312 12.86 -8.79 16.12
C TYR A 312 14.34 -8.36 16.10
N ILE A 313 14.72 -7.66 15.03
CA ILE A 313 16.10 -7.34 14.68
C ILE A 313 16.21 -5.85 14.40
N LEU A 314 17.13 -5.18 15.08
CA LEU A 314 17.58 -3.84 14.73
C LEU A 314 18.54 -3.94 13.54
N THR A 315 18.05 -3.56 12.36
CA THR A 315 18.76 -3.75 11.09
C THR A 315 19.22 -2.41 10.54
N THR A 316 20.53 -2.19 10.44
CA THR A 316 21.12 -1.00 9.84
C THR A 316 21.23 -1.16 8.32
N PHE A 317 20.64 -0.24 7.57
CA PHE A 317 20.78 -0.14 6.11
C PHE A 317 21.85 0.87 5.74
N ASN A 318 22.61 0.59 4.68
CA ASN A 318 23.80 1.34 4.30
C ASN A 318 23.78 1.71 2.82
N LEU A 319 23.73 2.99 2.49
CA LEU A 319 23.80 3.49 1.12
C LEU A 319 25.04 4.35 0.92
N GLN A 320 25.91 3.93 0.01
CA GLN A 320 27.06 4.70 -0.44
C GLN A 320 26.66 5.74 -1.48
N SER A 321 26.73 7.00 -1.08
CA SER A 321 26.42 8.16 -1.93
C SER A 321 27.11 9.40 -1.37
N PRO A 322 27.50 10.39 -2.21
CA PRO A 322 27.93 11.70 -1.70
C PRO A 322 26.83 12.36 -0.85
N GLU A 323 27.20 13.34 -0.01
CA GLU A 323 26.22 14.15 0.71
C GLU A 323 25.32 14.88 -0.31
N LEU A 324 24.01 14.75 -0.15
CA LEU A 324 22.97 15.21 -1.07
C LEU A 324 22.24 16.38 -0.42
N PRO A 325 21.65 17.29 -1.22
CA PRO A 325 20.81 18.36 -0.67
C PRO A 325 19.58 17.86 0.10
N GLN A 326 19.09 16.67 -0.24
CA GLN A 326 17.97 16.02 0.43
C GLN A 326 18.36 14.60 0.84
N ALA A 327 17.98 14.21 2.06
CA ALA A 327 18.23 12.88 2.57
C ALA A 327 17.42 11.81 1.80
N PRO A 328 18.05 10.66 1.45
CA PRO A 328 17.34 9.51 0.92
C PRO A 328 16.52 8.79 1.98
N TYR A 329 15.55 8.01 1.51
CA TYR A 329 14.68 7.17 2.32
C TYR A 329 14.74 5.73 1.83
N VAL A 330 14.60 4.78 2.77
CA VAL A 330 14.35 3.37 2.47
C VAL A 330 12.87 3.21 2.16
N LEU A 331 12.56 2.66 0.99
CA LEU A 331 11.21 2.48 0.47
C LEU A 331 10.91 0.99 0.30
N GLY A 332 9.74 0.58 0.76
CA GLY A 332 9.20 -0.77 0.63
C GLY A 332 8.05 -0.94 1.62
N ALA A 333 7.35 -2.06 1.57
CA ALA A 333 6.28 -2.35 2.53
C ALA A 333 6.80 -2.35 3.99
N LEU A 334 8.10 -2.61 4.21
CA LEU A 334 8.76 -2.58 5.51
C LEU A 334 8.86 -1.19 6.15
N THR A 335 8.72 -0.12 5.37
CA THR A 335 8.73 1.29 5.82
C THR A 335 7.44 2.01 5.46
N GLU A 336 6.37 1.26 5.17
CA GLU A 336 5.12 1.81 4.63
C GLU A 336 5.36 2.70 3.40
N TRP A 337 6.25 2.28 2.51
CA TRP A 337 6.67 3.05 1.35
C TRP A 337 7.24 4.43 1.72
N GLY A 338 8.06 4.48 2.78
CA GLY A 338 8.79 5.67 3.20
C GLY A 338 8.05 6.62 4.14
N THR A 339 6.81 6.30 4.56
CA THR A 339 6.07 7.13 5.53
C THR A 339 6.47 6.86 6.98
N SER A 340 7.08 5.72 7.27
CA SER A 340 7.67 5.44 8.57
C SER A 340 8.73 6.47 8.95
N ALA A 341 8.78 6.85 10.23
CA ALA A 341 9.72 7.85 10.74
C ALA A 341 11.19 7.42 10.54
N ASP A 342 11.46 6.12 10.68
CA ASP A 342 12.81 5.55 10.58
C ASP A 342 13.26 5.30 9.14
N ALA A 343 12.38 5.53 8.16
CA ALA A 343 12.73 5.36 6.74
C ALA A 343 13.80 6.36 6.28
N LYS A 344 13.89 7.54 6.92
CA LYS A 344 14.82 8.61 6.53
C LYS A 344 16.25 8.26 6.92
N MET A 345 17.16 8.27 5.96
CA MET A 345 18.57 8.00 6.23
C MET A 345 19.33 9.25 6.65
N THR A 346 20.36 9.06 7.47
CA THR A 346 21.25 10.11 7.96
C THR A 346 22.65 9.93 7.38
N TYR A 347 23.25 11.01 6.91
CA TYR A 347 24.60 10.97 6.36
C TYR A 347 25.67 10.91 7.46
N ASN A 348 26.52 9.89 7.42
CA ASN A 348 27.70 9.76 8.24
C ASN A 348 28.92 10.25 7.45
N LYS A 349 29.49 11.41 7.84
CA LYS A 349 30.63 12.04 7.14
C LYS A 349 31.93 11.25 7.24
N GLU A 350 32.15 10.54 8.34
CA GLU A 350 33.37 9.75 8.55
C GLU A 350 33.36 8.50 7.67
N LYS A 351 32.21 7.82 7.61
CA LYS A 351 32.03 6.61 6.78
C LYS A 351 31.70 6.93 5.32
N LYS A 352 31.26 8.15 5.01
CA LYS A 352 30.71 8.57 3.71
C LYS A 352 29.53 7.71 3.23
N LEU A 353 28.67 7.33 4.19
CA LEU A 353 27.49 6.49 3.96
C LEU A 353 26.24 7.18 4.52
N TYR A 354 25.11 6.98 3.86
CA TYR A 354 23.81 7.15 4.50
C TYR A 354 23.45 5.90 5.29
N GLN A 355 22.94 6.10 6.50
CA GLN A 355 22.52 5.00 7.37
C GLN A 355 21.14 5.27 7.98
N THR A 356 20.35 4.22 8.14
CA THR A 356 19.19 4.20 9.04
C THR A 356 19.08 2.82 9.69
N THR A 357 18.44 2.72 10.85
CA THR A 357 18.19 1.46 11.54
C THR A 357 16.69 1.22 11.61
N LEU A 358 16.25 0.06 11.14
CA LEU A 358 14.85 -0.34 11.13
C LEU A 358 14.63 -1.50 12.08
N PHE A 359 13.51 -1.48 12.78
CA PHE A 359 13.09 -2.55 13.69
C PHE A 359 12.23 -3.56 12.92
N LEU A 360 12.81 -4.70 12.55
CA LEU A 360 12.21 -5.66 11.62
C LEU A 360 12.12 -7.05 12.24
N LYS A 361 10.98 -7.74 12.05
CA LYS A 361 10.85 -9.16 12.40
C LYS A 361 11.65 -10.03 11.45
N GLN A 362 12.09 -11.24 11.83
CA GLN A 362 12.75 -12.16 10.89
C GLN A 362 11.91 -12.38 9.61
N GLY A 363 12.56 -12.30 8.46
CA GLY A 363 11.88 -12.38 7.18
C GLY A 363 12.74 -12.05 5.98
N TRP A 364 12.13 -12.10 4.80
CA TRP A 364 12.70 -11.63 3.55
C TRP A 364 12.08 -10.27 3.21
N TYR A 365 12.90 -9.25 3.01
CA TYR A 365 12.43 -7.88 2.82
C TYR A 365 12.98 -7.29 1.53
N ASP A 366 12.08 -6.80 0.69
CA ASP A 366 12.45 -5.97 -0.46
C ASP A 366 12.47 -4.50 -0.11
N TYR A 367 13.42 -3.77 -0.69
CA TYR A 367 13.54 -2.34 -0.51
C TYR A 367 14.22 -1.65 -1.69
N GLN A 368 14.03 -0.33 -1.78
CA GLN A 368 14.73 0.56 -2.69
C GLN A 368 15.06 1.86 -1.98
N TYR A 369 15.94 2.66 -2.58
CA TYR A 369 16.19 4.02 -2.10
C TYR A 369 15.48 5.05 -2.97
N GLY A 370 14.95 6.10 -2.34
CA GLY A 370 14.34 7.21 -3.07
C GLY A 370 14.44 8.55 -2.36
N LEU A 371 14.22 9.61 -3.14
CA LEU A 371 14.11 10.99 -2.70
C LEU A 371 12.65 11.40 -2.58
N LYS A 372 12.35 12.27 -1.61
CA LYS A 372 10.99 12.78 -1.39
C LYS A 372 10.69 13.90 -2.38
N THR A 373 9.59 13.78 -3.11
CA THR A 373 9.09 14.81 -4.03
C THR A 373 7.73 15.34 -3.58
N GLU A 374 7.22 16.38 -4.25
CA GLU A 374 5.85 16.85 -4.03
C GLU A 374 4.78 15.80 -4.40
N ARG A 375 5.12 14.85 -5.29
CA ARG A 375 4.20 13.86 -5.85
C ARG A 375 4.37 12.44 -5.28
N GLY A 376 5.19 12.27 -4.24
CA GLY A 376 5.55 10.95 -3.70
C GLY A 376 7.05 10.73 -3.72
N TRP A 377 7.51 9.57 -4.15
CA TRP A 377 8.94 9.20 -4.12
C TRP A 377 9.56 9.03 -5.51
N ASP A 378 10.76 9.59 -5.68
CA ASP A 378 11.58 9.41 -6.88
C ASP A 378 12.77 8.48 -6.57
N MET A 379 12.80 7.33 -7.23
CA MET A 379 13.80 6.28 -7.04
C MET A 379 14.90 6.33 -8.10
N GLU A 380 14.66 7.05 -9.21
CA GLU A 380 15.58 7.10 -10.34
C GLU A 380 17.01 7.50 -9.94
N PRO A 381 17.24 8.48 -9.04
CA PRO A 381 18.59 8.89 -8.64
C PRO A 381 19.45 7.74 -8.10
N PHE A 382 18.83 6.72 -7.48
CA PHE A 382 19.53 5.60 -6.86
C PHE A 382 19.41 4.31 -7.67
N GLU A 383 18.21 3.98 -8.12
CA GLU A 383 17.93 2.66 -8.71
C GLU A 383 17.95 2.66 -10.24
N GLY A 384 17.75 3.83 -10.88
CA GLY A 384 17.54 3.91 -12.32
C GLY A 384 16.16 3.42 -12.75
N THR A 385 15.98 3.24 -14.05
CA THR A 385 14.71 2.78 -14.61
C THR A 385 14.92 1.98 -15.90
N HIS A 386 14.31 0.80 -15.98
CA HIS A 386 14.50 -0.17 -17.05
C HIS A 386 13.18 -0.84 -17.44
N PHE A 387 12.82 -0.79 -18.72
CA PHE A 387 11.59 -1.43 -19.24
C PHE A 387 11.53 -2.94 -18.98
N GLN A 388 12.66 -3.60 -18.75
CA GLN A 388 12.72 -5.04 -18.48
C GLN A 388 12.24 -5.42 -17.08
N THR A 389 12.10 -4.44 -16.18
CA THR A 389 11.79 -4.68 -14.77
C THR A 389 10.42 -5.34 -14.60
N GLU A 390 10.38 -6.40 -13.79
CA GLU A 390 9.12 -7.03 -13.39
C GLU A 390 8.36 -6.08 -12.44
N ASN A 391 7.08 -5.87 -12.71
CA ASN A 391 6.22 -5.07 -11.87
C ASN A 391 4.84 -5.72 -11.81
N GLU A 392 4.06 -5.35 -10.81
CA GLU A 392 2.64 -5.67 -10.70
C GLU A 392 1.82 -4.40 -10.90
N TYR A 393 0.87 -4.41 -11.84
CA TYR A 393 -0.07 -3.32 -12.06
C TYR A 393 -1.49 -3.79 -11.76
N GLU A 394 -2.15 -3.12 -10.84
CA GLU A 394 -3.56 -3.33 -10.53
C GLU A 394 -4.39 -2.26 -11.22
N VAL A 395 -5.46 -2.66 -11.90
CA VAL A 395 -6.42 -1.75 -12.52
C VAL A 395 -7.76 -1.90 -11.84
N PHE A 396 -8.27 -0.80 -11.30
CA PHE A 396 -9.55 -0.70 -10.62
C PHE A 396 -10.51 0.13 -11.45
N PHE A 397 -11.70 -0.38 -11.71
CA PHE A 397 -12.75 0.31 -12.44
C PHE A 397 -13.97 0.52 -11.55
N TYR A 398 -14.22 1.78 -11.22
CA TYR A 398 -15.31 2.21 -10.37
C TYR A 398 -16.46 2.79 -11.19
N TYR A 399 -17.67 2.62 -10.68
CA TYR A 399 -18.87 3.23 -11.22
C TYR A 399 -19.72 3.81 -10.08
N ARG A 400 -20.28 5.00 -10.31
CA ARG A 400 -21.28 5.60 -9.43
C ARG A 400 -22.55 5.86 -10.21
N ASP A 401 -23.56 5.05 -9.94
CA ASP A 401 -24.88 5.24 -10.55
C ASP A 401 -25.53 6.56 -10.10
N MET A 402 -26.46 7.05 -10.90
CA MET A 402 -27.23 8.25 -10.61
C MET A 402 -28.00 8.08 -9.29
N GLY A 403 -27.74 8.97 -8.33
CA GLY A 403 -28.36 8.89 -6.99
C GLY A 403 -27.72 7.86 -6.05
N SER A 404 -26.67 7.15 -6.48
CA SER A 404 -25.90 6.27 -5.59
C SER A 404 -25.20 7.07 -4.48
N ARG A 405 -25.03 6.41 -3.33
CA ARG A 405 -24.37 6.97 -2.13
C ARG A 405 -22.88 6.62 -2.01
N TYR A 406 -22.35 5.82 -2.95
CA TYR A 406 -20.98 5.32 -2.92
C TYR A 406 -20.44 5.05 -4.33
N ASP A 407 -19.14 4.80 -4.43
CA ASP A 407 -18.49 4.31 -5.66
C ASP A 407 -18.39 2.78 -5.60
N GLU A 408 -19.03 2.08 -6.54
CA GLU A 408 -18.93 0.63 -6.67
C GLU A 408 -17.63 0.25 -7.38
N LEU A 409 -16.90 -0.74 -6.85
CA LEU A 409 -15.77 -1.35 -7.55
C LEU A 409 -16.27 -2.53 -8.41
N ILE A 410 -16.56 -2.25 -9.68
CA ILE A 410 -17.26 -3.15 -10.61
C ILE A 410 -16.32 -3.93 -11.55
N GLY A 411 -15.02 -3.63 -11.51
CA GLY A 411 -13.98 -4.30 -12.27
C GLY A 411 -12.63 -4.20 -11.57
N TYR A 412 -11.92 -5.33 -11.52
CA TYR A 412 -10.55 -5.42 -11.02
C TYR A 412 -9.79 -6.44 -11.86
N THR A 413 -8.58 -6.07 -12.28
CA THR A 413 -7.65 -6.96 -12.95
C THR A 413 -6.21 -6.63 -12.57
N VAL A 414 -5.33 -7.62 -12.69
CA VAL A 414 -3.90 -7.50 -12.41
C VAL A 414 -3.13 -7.83 -13.67
N LEU A 415 -2.12 -7.03 -13.97
CA LEU A 415 -1.18 -7.21 -15.06
C LEU A 415 0.24 -7.29 -14.48
N ASN A 416 0.94 -8.37 -14.80
CA ASN A 416 2.33 -8.56 -14.41
C ASN A 416 3.20 -8.60 -15.68
N PRO A 417 3.65 -7.46 -16.22
CA PRO A 417 4.65 -7.48 -17.28
C PRO A 417 5.88 -8.23 -16.85
N ASN A 418 6.49 -8.91 -17.82
CA ASN A 418 7.76 -9.58 -17.62
C ASN A 418 7.71 -10.53 -16.41
N LYS A 419 6.54 -11.08 -16.06
CA LYS A 419 6.35 -11.96 -14.90
C LYS A 419 7.27 -13.17 -15.04
N ARG A 420 8.16 -13.38 -14.06
CA ARG A 420 9.06 -14.53 -14.01
C ARG A 420 8.79 -15.44 -12.81
N ARG A 421 8.05 -14.97 -11.81
CA ARG A 421 7.58 -15.82 -10.70
C ARG A 421 6.49 -16.79 -11.20
N LEU A 422 6.66 -18.08 -10.91
CA LEU A 422 5.66 -19.11 -11.22
C LEU A 422 4.38 -18.89 -10.41
#